data_AF-A0A928FJB9-F1
#
_entry.id   AF-A0A928FJB9-F1
#
_cell.length_a   1.000
_cell.length_b   1.000
_cell.length_c   1.000
_cell.angle_alpha   90.00
_cell.angle_beta   90.00
_cell.angle_gamma   90.00
#
_symmetry.space_group_name_H-M   'P 1'
#
loop_
_entity.id
_entity.type
_entity.pdbx_description
1 polymer ?
#
loop_
_entity_poly.entity_id
_entity_poly.type
_entity_poly.pdbx_seq_one_letter_code
_entity_poly.pdbx_strand_id
1 'polypeptide(L)'
;MNSYEKNLDEACAKFRKILEDQLTRVENMKSQGDFTDYSELETIKIGVCGGDGIGPTITKEARRVLEFMLDDLVKAGKVKFTTIDGLTIENRIAVGKAIPDDVMAELKACDVILKGPTTTPQKGDGMPNIESANVAMRKALDLFANIRPVKVPEEGINWTIFRENTEGGYAVGSSGFNVTEDLAVDFTITTKQGSDRIARLAYDYARKNGRTRVSLVTKANVIKTTDGNFLEDCHKVAEHYPEITTDEWYADIMTAKLVDKKRRCDFQVLLLPNLYGDIISDEAAEFQGGVGTAGCANIGKKYAMFEAIHGSAPRMVKEGRAQYADPCSMLRAAVMLLSHIGYQDRADKLERALDICSFEEKKLTVTGRPGGATCAEFGDYVMETLKNL
;
A
#
# COMPACT_ATOMS: atom_id res chain seq x y z
N MET A 1 -8.81 -17.90 46.78
CA MET A 1 -7.92 -17.19 45.84
C MET A 1 -8.61 -17.20 44.49
N ASN A 2 -8.72 -16.04 43.84
CA ASN A 2 -9.43 -15.91 42.57
C ASN A 2 -8.68 -16.77 41.53
N SER A 3 -9.36 -17.71 40.87
CA SER A 3 -8.72 -18.72 40.01
C SER A 3 -7.98 -18.13 38.80
N TYR A 4 -8.12 -16.81 38.57
CA TYR A 4 -7.55 -16.09 37.45
C TYR A 4 -6.48 -15.06 37.83
N GLU A 5 -6.16 -14.88 39.12
CA GLU A 5 -5.26 -13.81 39.58
C GLU A 5 -3.90 -13.84 38.86
N LYS A 6 -3.29 -15.02 38.77
CA LYS A 6 -2.04 -15.23 38.01
C LYS A 6 -2.19 -14.87 36.52
N ASN A 7 -3.27 -15.31 35.89
CA ASN A 7 -3.52 -15.05 34.47
C ASN A 7 -3.73 -13.56 34.19
N LEU A 8 -4.40 -12.86 35.11
CA LEU A 8 -4.60 -11.41 35.04
C LEU A 8 -3.27 -10.65 35.20
N ASP A 9 -2.42 -11.05 36.15
CA ASP A 9 -1.10 -10.42 36.33
C ASP A 9 -0.22 -10.61 35.09
N GLU A 10 -0.21 -11.81 34.50
CA GLU A 10 0.49 -12.09 33.24
C GLU A 10 -0.06 -11.26 32.08
N ALA A 11 -1.39 -11.12 31.98
CA ALA A 11 -2.04 -10.29 30.96
C ALA A 11 -1.68 -8.80 31.12
N CYS A 12 -1.70 -8.28 32.34
CA CYS A 12 -1.31 -6.90 32.64
C CYS A 12 0.15 -6.63 32.30
N ALA A 13 1.06 -7.57 32.59
CA ALA A 13 2.47 -7.44 32.24
C ALA A 13 2.68 -7.38 30.71
N LYS A 14 2.00 -8.24 29.94
CA LYS A 14 2.04 -8.21 28.46
C LYS A 14 1.48 -6.89 27.92
N PHE A 15 0.36 -6.43 28.45
CA PHE A 15 -0.26 -5.18 28.00
C PHE A 15 0.60 -3.95 28.34
N ARG A 16 1.22 -3.91 29.53
CA ARG A 16 2.19 -2.84 29.89
C ARG A 16 3.30 -2.74 28.84
N LYS A 17 3.89 -3.87 28.43
CA LYS A 17 4.94 -3.86 27.42
C LYS A 17 4.47 -3.31 26.08
N ILE A 18 3.26 -3.71 25.64
CA ILE A 18 2.65 -3.15 24.43
C ILE A 18 2.54 -1.62 24.53
N LEU A 19 2.06 -1.09 25.67
CA LEU A 19 1.92 0.34 25.87
C LEU A 19 3.27 1.08 25.89
N GLU A 20 4.28 0.52 26.56
CA GLU A 20 5.64 1.07 26.58
C GLU A 20 6.25 1.16 25.16
N ASP A 21 6.06 0.12 24.34
CA ASP A 21 6.49 0.09 22.96
C ASP A 21 5.74 1.14 22.11
N GLN A 22 4.42 1.29 22.29
CA GLN A 22 3.64 2.30 21.56
C GLN A 22 3.98 3.73 21.99
N LEU A 23 4.22 3.98 23.28
CA LEU A 23 4.65 5.29 23.76
C LEU A 23 6.03 5.66 23.21
N THR A 24 6.96 4.71 23.16
CA THR A 24 8.26 4.90 22.52
C THR A 24 8.11 5.24 21.04
N ARG A 25 7.22 4.54 20.32
CA ARG A 25 6.91 4.84 18.92
C ARG A 25 6.31 6.24 18.74
N VAL A 26 5.47 6.71 19.66
CA VAL A 26 4.93 8.08 19.67
C VAL A 26 6.05 9.12 19.79
N GLU A 27 6.99 8.93 20.72
CA GLU A 27 8.13 9.86 20.86
C GLU A 27 9.01 9.85 19.61
N ASN A 28 9.23 8.68 19.00
CA ASN A 28 9.94 8.59 17.73
C ASN A 28 9.22 9.38 16.62
N MET A 29 7.89 9.23 16.48
CA MET A 29 7.10 9.99 15.49
C MET A 29 7.15 11.51 15.73
N LYS A 30 7.15 11.96 16.98
CA LYS A 30 7.31 13.40 17.32
C LYS A 30 8.68 13.94 16.92
N SER A 31 9.71 13.11 16.99
CA SER A 31 11.10 13.48 16.63
C SER A 31 11.42 13.35 15.13
N GLN A 32 10.51 12.77 14.34
CA GLN A 32 10.70 12.65 12.90
C GLN A 32 10.68 14.03 12.23
N GLY A 33 11.58 14.21 11.26
CA GLY A 33 11.61 15.40 10.41
C GLY A 33 10.42 15.52 9.47
N ASP A 34 10.54 16.36 8.46
CA ASP A 34 9.54 16.51 7.41
C ASP A 34 9.71 15.43 6.32
N PHE A 35 8.85 15.45 5.30
CA PHE A 35 8.98 14.59 4.12
C PHE A 35 10.30 14.84 3.39
N THR A 36 10.84 13.78 2.79
CA THR A 36 11.95 13.87 1.84
C THR A 36 11.54 14.76 0.67
N ASP A 37 12.31 15.81 0.41
CA ASP A 37 12.19 16.59 -0.82
C ASP A 37 13.05 15.95 -1.91
N TYR A 38 12.41 15.27 -2.86
CA TYR A 38 13.09 14.59 -3.95
C TYR A 38 13.75 15.54 -4.94
N SER A 39 13.35 16.82 -4.98
CA SER A 39 13.94 17.82 -5.87
C SER A 39 15.34 18.27 -5.42
N GLU A 40 15.64 18.11 -4.12
CA GLU A 40 16.92 18.46 -3.51
C GLU A 40 17.93 17.30 -3.53
N LEU A 41 17.52 16.10 -3.99
CA LEU A 41 18.42 14.95 -4.10
C LEU A 41 19.28 15.06 -5.37
N GLU A 42 20.60 14.86 -5.21
CA GLU A 42 21.52 14.80 -6.36
C GLU A 42 21.18 13.62 -7.28
N THR A 43 20.89 12.47 -6.68
CA THR A 43 20.49 11.22 -7.35
C THR A 43 19.39 10.54 -6.54
N ILE A 44 18.27 10.22 -7.18
CA ILE A 44 17.19 9.41 -6.60
C ILE A 44 17.50 7.93 -6.83
N LYS A 45 17.59 7.15 -5.75
CA LYS A 45 17.85 5.71 -5.78
C LYS A 45 16.53 4.93 -5.73
N ILE A 46 16.24 4.23 -6.83
CA ILE A 46 15.08 3.36 -6.96
C ILE A 46 15.52 1.91 -6.73
N GLY A 47 15.15 1.34 -5.58
CA GLY A 47 15.33 -0.07 -5.29
C GLY A 47 14.28 -0.92 -5.99
N VAL A 48 14.66 -1.97 -6.69
CA VAL A 48 13.75 -2.86 -7.43
C VAL A 48 13.84 -4.25 -6.83
N CYS A 49 12.76 -4.70 -6.20
CA CYS A 49 12.69 -5.97 -5.49
C CYS A 49 11.60 -6.86 -6.08
N GLY A 50 11.97 -7.93 -6.75
CA GLY A 50 11.02 -8.81 -7.46
C GLY A 50 10.09 -9.61 -6.54
N GLY A 51 10.53 -9.94 -5.33
CA GLY A 51 9.76 -10.78 -4.41
C GLY A 51 9.57 -12.21 -4.94
N ASP A 52 8.36 -12.74 -4.80
CA ASP A 52 8.04 -14.15 -5.01
C ASP A 52 7.06 -14.39 -6.17
N GLY A 53 7.06 -15.63 -6.67
CA GLY A 53 6.07 -16.12 -7.64
C GLY A 53 6.09 -15.34 -8.96
N ILE A 54 5.00 -14.69 -9.34
CA ILE A 54 4.94 -13.87 -10.56
C ILE A 54 5.68 -12.53 -10.40
N GLY A 55 6.03 -12.15 -9.18
CA GLY A 55 6.60 -10.84 -8.86
C GLY A 55 7.85 -10.47 -9.66
N PRO A 56 8.85 -11.37 -9.81
CA PRO A 56 10.01 -11.10 -10.66
C PRO A 56 9.66 -10.76 -12.11
N THR A 57 8.64 -11.39 -12.69
CA THR A 57 8.21 -11.12 -14.08
C THR A 57 7.62 -9.71 -14.21
N ILE A 58 6.60 -9.40 -13.41
CA ILE A 58 5.87 -8.13 -13.52
C ILE A 58 6.68 -6.92 -13.03
N THR A 59 7.56 -7.12 -12.04
CA THR A 59 8.44 -6.07 -11.52
C THR A 59 9.54 -5.76 -12.52
N LYS A 60 10.10 -6.78 -13.19
CA LYS A 60 11.04 -6.57 -14.29
C LYS A 60 10.41 -5.77 -15.42
N GLU A 61 9.15 -6.05 -15.75
CA GLU A 61 8.43 -5.31 -16.79
C GLU A 61 8.22 -3.84 -16.41
N ALA A 62 7.73 -3.59 -15.19
CA ALA A 62 7.55 -2.22 -14.71
C ALA A 62 8.87 -1.45 -14.64
N ARG A 63 9.96 -2.11 -14.23
CA ARG A 63 11.30 -1.53 -14.30
C ARG A 63 11.70 -1.19 -15.74
N ARG A 64 11.44 -2.05 -16.72
CA ARG A 64 11.79 -1.81 -18.14
C ARG A 64 11.08 -0.56 -18.67
N VAL A 65 9.80 -0.41 -18.36
CA VAL A 65 9.02 0.79 -18.73
C VAL A 65 9.54 2.03 -18.00
N LEU A 66 9.87 1.95 -16.71
CA LEU A 66 10.47 3.07 -15.97
C LEU A 66 11.84 3.47 -16.52
N GLU A 67 12.71 2.52 -16.84
CA GLU A 67 14.02 2.77 -17.45
C GLU A 67 13.86 3.44 -18.82
N PHE A 68 12.87 3.03 -19.62
CA PHE A 68 12.53 3.70 -20.89
C PHE A 68 12.08 5.15 -20.65
N MET A 69 11.21 5.38 -19.67
CA MET A 69 10.67 6.72 -19.38
C MET A 69 11.67 7.63 -18.69
N LEU A 70 12.69 7.10 -18.00
CA LEU A 70 13.68 7.83 -17.21
C LEU A 70 15.09 7.78 -17.82
N ASP A 71 15.24 7.32 -19.06
CA ASP A 71 16.53 7.10 -19.73
C ASP A 71 17.44 8.33 -19.70
N ASP A 72 16.90 9.53 -19.94
CA ASP A 72 17.62 10.79 -19.87
C ASP A 72 18.13 11.11 -18.45
N LEU A 73 17.32 10.82 -17.43
CA LEU A 73 17.68 11.04 -16.03
C LEU A 73 18.69 10.02 -15.52
N VAL A 74 18.60 8.77 -16.00
CA VAL A 74 19.61 7.74 -15.74
C VAL A 74 20.94 8.13 -16.37
N LYS A 75 20.94 8.57 -17.64
CA LYS A 75 22.15 9.06 -18.33
C LYS A 75 22.75 10.29 -17.67
N ALA A 76 21.92 11.17 -17.11
CA ALA A 76 22.35 12.34 -16.36
C ALA A 76 22.79 12.03 -14.92
N GLY A 77 22.69 10.78 -14.45
CA GLY A 77 23.01 10.40 -13.08
C GLY A 77 22.01 10.88 -12.03
N LYS A 78 20.84 11.40 -12.44
CA LYS A 78 19.76 11.88 -11.56
C LYS A 78 18.89 10.76 -11.01
N VAL A 79 18.84 9.62 -11.69
CA VAL A 79 18.14 8.41 -11.21
C VAL A 79 19.09 7.23 -11.28
N LYS A 80 19.08 6.39 -10.24
CA LYS A 80 19.82 5.12 -10.21
C LYS A 80 18.91 3.97 -9.79
N PHE A 81 18.78 2.98 -10.64
CA PHE A 81 18.14 1.71 -10.30
C PHE A 81 19.12 0.78 -9.58
N THR A 82 18.65 0.15 -8.51
CA THR A 82 19.39 -0.87 -7.77
C THR A 82 18.52 -2.11 -7.66
N THR A 83 19.00 -3.26 -8.12
CA THR A 83 18.31 -4.53 -7.88
C THR A 83 18.51 -4.93 -6.43
N ILE A 84 17.43 -5.27 -5.74
CA ILE A 84 17.43 -5.82 -4.38
C ILE A 84 16.94 -7.26 -4.50
N ASP A 85 17.88 -8.19 -4.42
CA ASP A 85 17.58 -9.61 -4.40
C ASP A 85 17.45 -10.11 -2.95
N GLY A 86 16.94 -11.32 -2.73
CA GLY A 86 16.93 -11.93 -1.41
C GLY A 86 15.70 -11.66 -0.54
N LEU A 87 14.70 -10.89 -0.98
CA LEU A 87 13.38 -10.85 -0.32
C LEU A 87 12.52 -12.10 -0.59
N THR A 88 13.10 -13.15 -1.17
CA THR A 88 12.36 -14.36 -1.52
C THR A 88 11.93 -15.13 -0.28
N ILE A 89 10.85 -15.90 -0.40
CA ILE A 89 10.34 -16.76 0.65
C ILE A 89 11.39 -17.78 1.10
N GLU A 90 12.18 -18.31 0.17
CA GLU A 90 13.27 -19.26 0.48
C GLU A 90 14.33 -18.64 1.38
N ASN A 91 14.78 -17.42 1.07
CA ASN A 91 15.81 -16.75 1.87
C ASN A 91 15.27 -16.36 3.26
N ARG A 92 14.05 -15.82 3.30
CA ARG A 92 13.35 -15.47 4.56
C ARG A 92 13.18 -16.68 5.48
N ILE A 93 12.82 -17.83 4.92
CA ILE A 93 12.72 -19.10 5.65
C ILE A 93 14.11 -19.55 6.14
N ALA A 94 15.13 -19.48 5.27
CA ALA A 94 16.49 -19.91 5.61
C ALA A 94 17.08 -19.14 6.81
N VAL A 95 16.78 -17.84 6.92
CA VAL A 95 17.24 -17.01 8.04
C VAL A 95 16.22 -16.87 9.19
N GLY A 96 15.01 -17.40 9.02
CA GLY A 96 13.94 -17.32 10.02
C GLY A 96 13.45 -15.91 10.32
N LYS A 97 13.51 -14.98 9.35
CA LYS A 97 13.11 -13.57 9.53
C LYS A 97 12.07 -13.14 8.51
N ALA A 98 11.24 -12.17 8.90
CA ALA A 98 10.30 -11.53 7.98
C ALA A 98 11.03 -10.90 6.79
N ILE A 99 12.17 -10.26 7.06
CA ILE A 99 13.08 -9.67 6.07
C ILE A 99 14.51 -9.93 6.57
N PRO A 100 15.41 -10.51 5.76
CA PRO A 100 16.83 -10.62 6.11
C PRO A 100 17.47 -9.26 6.39
N ASP A 101 18.45 -9.19 7.31
CA ASP A 101 19.00 -7.90 7.76
C ASP A 101 19.78 -7.15 6.66
N ASP A 102 20.50 -7.90 5.82
CA ASP A 102 21.20 -7.41 4.63
C ASP A 102 20.22 -6.82 3.62
N VAL A 103 19.13 -7.53 3.34
CA VAL A 103 18.06 -7.06 2.45
C VAL A 103 17.39 -5.79 3.02
N MET A 104 17.15 -5.73 4.33
CA MET A 104 16.64 -4.52 4.98
C MET A 104 17.62 -3.34 4.88
N ALA A 105 18.93 -3.60 4.94
CA ALA A 105 19.94 -2.56 4.75
C ALA A 105 19.94 -2.03 3.30
N GLU A 106 19.80 -2.91 2.30
CA GLU A 106 19.67 -2.51 0.89
C GLU A 106 18.40 -1.67 0.64
N LEU A 107 17.26 -2.08 1.22
CA LEU A 107 16.01 -1.32 1.15
C LEU A 107 16.17 0.08 1.74
N LYS A 108 16.82 0.21 2.90
CA LYS A 108 17.08 1.50 3.57
C LYS A 108 18.15 2.35 2.87
N ALA A 109 18.93 1.78 1.96
CA ALA A 109 19.90 2.51 1.15
C ALA A 109 19.26 3.18 -0.10
N CYS A 110 17.98 2.89 -0.37
CA CYS A 110 17.20 3.46 -1.46
C CYS A 110 16.23 4.54 -0.93
N ASP A 111 15.86 5.48 -1.79
CA ASP A 111 14.92 6.55 -1.45
C ASP A 111 13.46 6.11 -1.71
N VAL A 112 13.27 5.33 -2.78
CA VAL A 112 12.00 4.71 -3.14
C VAL A 112 12.21 3.26 -3.56
N ILE A 113 11.19 2.42 -3.34
CA ILE A 113 11.23 0.99 -3.61
C ILE A 113 10.09 0.62 -4.55
N LEU A 114 10.40 -0.05 -5.67
CA LEU A 114 9.44 -0.76 -6.51
C LEU A 114 9.46 -2.25 -6.14
N LYS A 115 8.37 -2.76 -5.59
CA LYS A 115 8.33 -4.08 -4.96
C LYS A 115 7.25 -4.97 -5.58
N GLY A 116 7.65 -6.17 -6.02
CA GLY A 116 6.73 -7.24 -6.38
C GLY A 116 6.08 -7.94 -5.17
N PRO A 117 5.06 -8.77 -5.37
CA PRO A 117 4.41 -9.52 -4.30
C PRO A 117 5.37 -10.44 -3.54
N THR A 118 5.09 -10.68 -2.26
CA THR A 118 5.82 -11.63 -1.41
C THR A 118 4.86 -12.65 -0.83
N THR A 119 5.27 -13.92 -0.76
CA THR A 119 4.49 -15.01 -0.19
C THR A 119 4.55 -14.94 1.34
N THR A 120 3.41 -15.10 2.00
CA THR A 120 3.35 -15.28 3.46
C THR A 120 2.87 -16.71 3.73
N PRO A 121 3.67 -17.56 4.42
CA PRO A 121 3.27 -18.91 4.76
C PRO A 121 1.95 -18.97 5.52
N GLN A 122 1.10 -19.94 5.20
CA GLN A 122 -0.11 -20.24 5.97
C GLN A 122 0.03 -21.56 6.73
N LYS A 123 -0.75 -21.70 7.80
CA LYS A 123 -0.80 -22.95 8.57
C LYS A 123 -1.30 -24.07 7.65
N GLY A 124 -0.47 -25.08 7.44
CA GLY A 124 -0.77 -26.21 6.55
C GLY A 124 0.04 -26.23 5.25
N ASP A 125 0.75 -25.14 4.91
CA ASP A 125 1.56 -25.05 3.67
C ASP A 125 2.89 -25.81 3.76
N GLY A 126 3.21 -26.42 4.91
CA GLY A 126 4.49 -27.10 5.16
C GLY A 126 5.70 -26.16 5.34
N MET A 127 5.47 -24.85 5.33
CA MET A 127 6.47 -23.81 5.57
C MET A 127 6.42 -23.33 7.03
N PRO A 128 7.54 -22.86 7.61
CA PRO A 128 7.53 -22.31 8.96
C PRO A 128 6.70 -21.03 9.03
N ASN A 129 6.07 -20.79 10.19
CA ASN A 129 5.32 -19.57 10.43
C ASN A 129 6.30 -18.40 10.61
N ILE A 130 6.45 -17.58 9.58
CA ILE A 130 7.23 -16.34 9.60
C ILE A 130 6.31 -15.13 9.40
N GLU A 131 6.65 -14.00 10.01
CA GLU A 131 5.91 -12.76 9.83
C GLU A 131 5.94 -12.29 8.35
N SER A 132 4.86 -11.62 7.94
CA SER A 132 4.72 -11.02 6.62
C SER A 132 5.82 -9.98 6.35
N ALA A 133 6.52 -10.12 5.22
CA ALA A 133 7.49 -9.13 4.76
C ALA A 133 6.85 -7.76 4.56
N ASN A 134 5.61 -7.68 4.07
CA ASN A 134 4.92 -6.41 3.86
C ASN A 134 4.69 -5.67 5.19
N VAL A 135 4.23 -6.38 6.22
CA VAL A 135 3.99 -5.80 7.55
C VAL A 135 5.31 -5.34 8.17
N ALA A 136 6.33 -6.20 8.14
CA ALA A 136 7.65 -5.86 8.67
C ALA A 136 8.28 -4.65 7.96
N MET A 137 8.17 -4.58 6.63
CA MET A 137 8.71 -3.47 5.83
C MET A 137 8.01 -2.15 6.14
N ARG A 138 6.66 -2.16 6.18
CA ARG A 138 5.86 -0.96 6.50
C ARG A 138 6.21 -0.39 7.87
N LYS A 139 6.42 -1.25 8.87
CA LYS A 139 6.86 -0.83 10.21
C LYS A 139 8.30 -0.33 10.20
N ALA A 140 9.23 -1.08 9.60
CA ALA A 140 10.65 -0.76 9.62
C ALA A 140 11.02 0.52 8.84
N LEU A 141 10.21 0.88 7.84
CA LEU A 141 10.37 2.08 7.02
C LEU A 141 9.36 3.19 7.38
N ASP A 142 8.49 2.96 8.37
CA ASP A 142 7.38 3.83 8.80
C ASP A 142 6.51 4.35 7.62
N LEU A 143 6.07 3.41 6.78
CA LEU A 143 5.20 3.67 5.63
C LEU A 143 3.74 3.77 6.08
N PHE A 144 3.41 4.88 6.71
CA PHE A 144 2.19 5.09 7.45
C PHE A 144 0.91 5.26 6.63
N ALA A 145 1.01 5.59 5.35
CA ALA A 145 -0.16 5.72 4.47
C ALA A 145 -0.08 4.68 3.36
N ASN A 146 -1.12 3.85 3.23
CA ASN A 146 -1.37 3.08 2.02
C ASN A 146 -2.38 3.84 1.16
N ILE A 147 -2.01 4.12 -0.09
CA ILE A 147 -2.79 4.89 -1.04
C ILE A 147 -3.17 3.99 -2.21
N ARG A 148 -4.48 3.89 -2.49
CA ARG A 148 -5.03 3.03 -3.54
C ARG A 148 -6.05 3.79 -4.39
N PRO A 149 -5.68 4.17 -5.63
CA PRO A 149 -6.63 4.72 -6.58
C PRO A 149 -7.49 3.61 -7.20
N VAL A 150 -8.78 3.91 -7.41
CA VAL A 150 -9.74 3.05 -8.10
C VAL A 150 -10.52 3.91 -9.09
N LYS A 151 -10.47 3.55 -10.38
CA LYS A 151 -11.05 4.35 -11.45
C LYS A 151 -11.83 3.47 -12.41
N VAL A 152 -13.11 3.77 -12.57
CA VAL A 152 -14.03 3.13 -13.54
C VAL A 152 -14.90 4.24 -14.15
N PRO A 153 -14.39 4.96 -15.18
CA PRO A 153 -15.02 6.18 -15.68
C PRO A 153 -16.46 5.99 -16.16
N GLU A 154 -16.76 4.89 -16.83
CA GLU A 154 -18.09 4.51 -17.31
C GLU A 154 -19.11 4.33 -16.17
N GLU A 155 -18.63 4.10 -14.96
CA GLU A 155 -19.42 3.93 -13.76
C GLU A 155 -19.45 5.18 -12.87
N GLY A 156 -18.75 6.25 -13.28
CA GLY A 156 -18.56 7.48 -12.51
C GLY A 156 -17.65 7.31 -11.29
N ILE A 157 -16.81 6.27 -11.27
CA ILE A 157 -15.94 5.94 -10.15
C ILE A 157 -14.55 6.54 -10.36
N ASN A 158 -14.10 7.32 -9.39
CA ASN A 158 -12.75 7.85 -9.31
C ASN A 158 -12.41 8.11 -7.84
N TRP A 159 -12.10 7.02 -7.12
CA TRP A 159 -11.81 7.04 -5.70
C TRP A 159 -10.31 7.01 -5.45
N THR A 160 -9.85 7.67 -4.41
CA THR A 160 -8.50 7.49 -3.87
C THR A 160 -8.62 7.19 -2.39
N ILE A 161 -8.18 6.00 -2.00
CA ILE A 161 -8.33 5.48 -0.66
C ILE A 161 -7.02 5.68 0.08
N PHE A 162 -7.08 6.40 1.20
CA PHE A 162 -6.01 6.60 2.16
C PHE A 162 -6.29 5.74 3.39
N ARG A 163 -5.47 4.71 3.57
CA ARG A 163 -5.52 3.79 4.70
C ARG A 163 -4.35 4.06 5.63
N GLU A 164 -4.62 4.27 6.91
CA GLU A 164 -3.58 4.28 7.95
C GLU A 164 -2.94 2.89 8.00
N ASN A 165 -1.62 2.80 7.92
CA ASN A 165 -0.92 1.56 7.56
C ASN A 165 0.13 1.12 8.60
N THR A 166 0.18 1.79 9.76
CA THR A 166 1.11 1.49 10.85
C THR A 166 0.43 1.23 12.20
N GLU A 167 -0.87 1.51 12.33
CA GLU A 167 -1.67 1.42 13.54
C GLU A 167 -2.94 0.56 13.34
N GLY A 168 -4.00 0.83 14.10
CA GLY A 168 -5.24 0.05 14.13
C GLY A 168 -5.03 -1.36 14.68
N GLY A 169 -5.84 -2.31 14.20
CA GLY A 169 -5.74 -3.72 14.58
C GLY A 169 -4.45 -4.43 14.13
N TYR A 170 -3.63 -3.78 13.29
CA TYR A 170 -2.37 -4.34 12.78
C TYR A 170 -1.15 -3.82 13.55
N ALA A 171 -1.34 -2.79 14.39
CA ALA A 171 -0.27 -2.08 15.10
C ALA A 171 0.68 -3.04 15.82
N VAL A 172 0.11 -4.01 16.54
CA VAL A 172 0.84 -4.92 17.43
C VAL A 172 0.97 -6.34 16.88
N GLY A 173 0.50 -6.60 15.66
CA GLY A 173 0.68 -7.88 14.97
C GLY A 173 0.25 -9.08 15.82
N SER A 174 1.15 -10.04 16.02
CA SER A 174 0.93 -11.27 16.80
C SER A 174 1.01 -11.10 18.33
N SER A 175 0.92 -9.87 18.84
CA SER A 175 0.97 -9.60 20.28
C SER A 175 -0.34 -9.90 21.03
N GLY A 176 -1.40 -10.28 20.32
CA GLY A 176 -2.61 -10.83 20.93
C GLY A 176 -2.32 -12.09 21.74
N PHE A 177 -3.12 -12.35 22.77
CA PHE A 177 -2.91 -13.52 23.62
C PHE A 177 -4.19 -14.02 24.28
N ASN A 178 -4.16 -15.31 24.63
CA ASN A 178 -5.16 -15.93 25.48
C ASN A 178 -4.86 -15.59 26.95
N VAL A 179 -5.82 -14.97 27.64
CA VAL A 179 -5.81 -14.79 29.09
C VAL A 179 -6.18 -16.12 29.76
N THR A 180 -7.15 -16.82 29.20
CA THR A 180 -7.56 -18.18 29.55
C THR A 180 -7.86 -18.96 28.27
N GLU A 181 -8.23 -20.24 28.36
CA GLU A 181 -8.67 -21.01 27.20
C GLU A 181 -9.95 -20.44 26.56
N ASP A 182 -10.77 -19.73 27.34
CA ASP A 182 -12.06 -19.18 26.91
C ASP A 182 -11.99 -17.67 26.56
N LEU A 183 -10.88 -17.00 26.89
CA LEU A 183 -10.74 -15.56 26.72
C LEU A 183 -9.45 -15.20 25.98
N ALA A 184 -9.60 -14.70 24.76
CA ALA A 184 -8.56 -14.11 23.95
C ALA A 184 -8.70 -12.58 23.89
N VAL A 185 -7.58 -11.87 23.80
CA VAL A 185 -7.55 -10.42 23.63
C VAL A 185 -6.62 -10.03 22.49
N ASP A 186 -7.11 -9.10 21.67
CA ASP A 186 -6.37 -8.39 20.63
C ASP A 186 -6.58 -6.89 20.80
N PHE A 187 -5.67 -6.10 20.23
CA PHE A 187 -5.60 -4.67 20.48
C PHE A 187 -5.75 -3.88 19.19
N THR A 188 -6.48 -2.77 19.28
CA THR A 188 -6.44 -1.70 18.30
C THR A 188 -5.73 -0.49 18.92
N ILE A 189 -4.80 0.10 18.18
CA ILE A 189 -4.02 1.26 18.63
C ILE A 189 -4.33 2.42 17.68
N THR A 190 -4.54 3.61 18.25
CA THR A 190 -4.59 4.88 17.50
C THR A 190 -3.80 5.91 18.28
N THR A 191 -2.97 6.68 17.59
CA THR A 191 -2.23 7.81 18.13
C THR A 191 -2.57 9.08 17.37
N LYS A 192 -2.50 10.21 18.06
CA LYS A 192 -2.72 11.53 17.45
C LYS A 192 -1.76 11.79 16.29
N GLN A 193 -0.49 11.43 16.45
CA GLN A 193 0.53 11.59 15.41
C GLN A 193 0.21 10.76 14.17
N GLY A 194 -0.26 9.51 14.36
CA GLY A 194 -0.67 8.61 13.29
C GLY A 194 -1.87 9.15 12.50
N SER A 195 -2.90 9.62 13.19
CA SER A 195 -4.10 10.21 12.58
C SER A 195 -3.82 11.53 11.87
N ASP A 196 -3.09 12.46 12.51
CA ASP A 196 -2.80 13.79 11.95
C ASP A 196 -2.01 13.69 10.64
N ARG A 197 -0.95 12.86 10.59
CA ARG A 197 -0.08 12.77 9.41
C ARG A 197 -0.79 12.20 8.18
N ILE A 198 -1.65 11.19 8.35
CA ILE A 198 -2.40 10.63 7.22
C ILE A 198 -3.55 11.54 6.80
N ALA A 199 -4.23 12.19 7.74
CA ALA A 199 -5.25 13.16 7.41
C ALA A 199 -4.68 14.30 6.58
N ARG A 200 -3.56 14.91 7.02
CA ARG A 200 -2.90 15.98 6.24
C ARG A 200 -2.54 15.51 4.84
N LEU A 201 -1.97 14.32 4.71
CA LEU A 201 -1.61 13.74 3.42
C LEU A 201 -2.85 13.56 2.50
N ALA A 202 -3.98 13.08 3.03
CA ALA A 202 -5.21 12.88 2.27
C ALA A 202 -5.86 14.21 1.83
N TYR A 203 -5.90 15.21 2.72
CA TYR A 203 -6.45 16.54 2.40
C TYR A 203 -5.55 17.34 1.46
N ASP A 204 -4.22 17.27 1.63
CA ASP A 204 -3.26 17.86 0.68
C ASP A 204 -3.37 17.22 -0.69
N TYR A 205 -3.50 15.89 -0.75
CA TYR A 205 -3.77 15.19 -1.99
C TYR A 205 -5.07 15.68 -2.63
N ALA A 206 -6.16 15.76 -1.85
CA ALA A 206 -7.45 16.23 -2.35
C ALA A 206 -7.34 17.63 -2.97
N ARG A 207 -6.74 18.59 -2.26
CA ARG A 207 -6.52 19.96 -2.75
C ARG A 207 -5.67 19.98 -4.02
N LYS A 208 -4.53 19.30 -4.04
CA LYS A 208 -3.58 19.29 -5.18
C LYS A 208 -4.18 18.64 -6.43
N ASN A 209 -5.11 17.69 -6.26
CA ASN A 209 -5.72 16.92 -7.35
C ASN A 209 -7.16 17.37 -7.67
N GLY A 210 -7.56 18.56 -7.21
CA GLY A 210 -8.88 19.13 -7.52
C GLY A 210 -10.06 18.31 -6.97
N ARG A 211 -9.84 17.53 -5.91
CA ARG A 211 -10.90 16.80 -5.21
C ARG A 211 -11.55 17.72 -4.19
N THR A 212 -12.86 17.69 -4.16
CA THR A 212 -13.70 18.59 -3.36
C THR A 212 -14.31 17.88 -2.15
N ARG A 213 -14.05 16.58 -1.97
CA ARG A 213 -14.61 15.79 -0.87
C ARG A 213 -13.63 14.78 -0.29
N VAL A 214 -13.54 14.75 1.05
CA VAL A 214 -12.87 13.71 1.83
C VAL A 214 -13.90 13.07 2.78
N SER A 215 -14.13 11.77 2.62
CA SER A 215 -15.04 10.98 3.44
C SER A 215 -14.26 10.20 4.50
N LEU A 216 -14.51 10.50 5.77
CA LEU A 216 -13.91 9.82 6.92
C LEU A 216 -14.71 8.55 7.22
N VAL A 217 -14.07 7.38 7.20
CA VAL A 217 -14.76 6.10 7.39
C VAL A 217 -14.25 5.39 8.64
N THR A 218 -15.13 5.17 9.61
CA THR A 218 -14.77 4.56 10.90
C THR A 218 -15.85 3.62 11.43
N LYS A 219 -15.68 3.04 12.61
CA LYS A 219 -16.74 2.41 13.40
C LYS A 219 -16.86 3.06 14.78
N ALA A 220 -16.71 4.39 14.86
CA ALA A 220 -16.69 5.14 16.12
C ALA A 220 -17.96 4.98 16.99
N ASN A 221 -19.09 4.53 16.43
CA ASN A 221 -20.28 4.19 17.21
C ASN A 221 -20.09 2.95 18.11
N VAL A 222 -19.20 2.04 17.74
CA VAL A 222 -18.85 0.82 18.50
C VAL A 222 -17.45 0.95 19.10
N ILE A 223 -16.45 1.29 18.29
CA ILE A 223 -15.05 1.43 18.69
C ILE A 223 -14.79 2.87 19.13
N LYS A 224 -15.37 3.25 20.27
CA LYS A 224 -15.45 4.67 20.69
C LYS A 224 -14.10 5.36 20.86
N THR A 225 -13.13 4.70 21.51
CA THR A 225 -11.87 5.35 21.89
C THR A 225 -10.94 5.55 20.70
N THR A 226 -10.56 4.48 19.99
CA THR A 226 -9.57 4.59 18.91
C THR A 226 -10.13 5.28 17.69
N ASP A 227 -11.34 4.91 17.26
CA ASP A 227 -11.94 5.50 16.07
C ASP A 227 -12.50 6.89 16.36
N GLY A 228 -13.02 7.13 17.57
CA GLY A 228 -13.43 8.47 17.99
C GLY A 228 -12.25 9.45 18.00
N ASN A 229 -11.10 9.04 18.55
CA ASN A 229 -9.89 9.87 18.51
C ASN A 229 -9.39 10.08 17.06
N PHE A 230 -9.40 9.03 16.23
CA PHE A 230 -9.03 9.14 14.81
C PHE A 230 -9.91 10.18 14.10
N LEU A 231 -11.23 10.10 14.31
CA LEU A 231 -12.21 10.99 13.73
C LEU A 231 -12.01 12.44 14.20
N GLU A 232 -11.83 12.64 15.51
CA GLU A 232 -11.58 13.96 16.11
C GLU A 232 -10.33 14.61 15.53
N ASP A 233 -9.23 13.86 15.42
CA ASP A 233 -7.98 14.38 14.87
C ASP A 233 -8.07 14.65 13.36
N CYS A 234 -8.81 13.83 12.60
CA CYS A 234 -9.10 14.12 11.19
C CYS A 234 -9.91 15.40 11.00
N HIS A 235 -10.90 15.65 11.87
CA HIS A 235 -11.69 16.90 11.83
C HIS A 235 -10.85 18.13 12.12
N LYS A 236 -9.96 18.07 13.12
CA LYS A 236 -9.00 19.16 13.39
C LYS A 236 -8.14 19.48 12.18
N VAL A 237 -7.73 18.46 11.42
CA VAL A 237 -7.02 18.68 10.16
C VAL A 237 -7.93 19.32 9.11
N ALA A 238 -9.17 18.84 8.97
CA ALA A 238 -10.15 19.34 8.01
C ALA A 238 -10.45 20.85 8.17
N GLU A 239 -10.36 21.40 9.38
CA GLU A 239 -10.51 22.85 9.65
C GLU A 239 -9.51 23.71 8.84
N HIS A 240 -8.38 23.15 8.42
CA HIS A 240 -7.38 23.82 7.57
C HIS A 240 -7.69 23.73 6.06
N TYR A 241 -8.79 23.08 5.68
CA TYR A 241 -9.21 22.84 4.30
C TYR A 241 -10.71 23.18 4.12
N PRO A 242 -11.14 24.43 4.38
CA PRO A 242 -12.55 24.82 4.34
C PRO A 242 -13.21 24.67 2.95
N GLU A 243 -12.41 24.59 1.89
CA GLU A 243 -12.86 24.35 0.52
C GLU A 243 -13.19 22.87 0.23
N ILE A 244 -12.83 21.94 1.12
CA ILE A 244 -13.07 20.51 0.97
C ILE A 244 -14.26 20.10 1.84
N THR A 245 -15.27 19.50 1.22
CA THR A 245 -16.39 18.90 1.95
C THR A 245 -15.90 17.70 2.74
N THR A 246 -16.09 17.72 4.05
CA THR A 246 -15.81 16.57 4.93
C THR A 246 -17.12 15.92 5.35
N ASP A 247 -17.25 14.62 5.11
CA ASP A 247 -18.39 13.83 5.59
C ASP A 247 -17.94 12.53 6.26
N GLU A 248 -18.80 11.99 7.11
CA GLU A 248 -18.50 10.82 7.93
C GLU A 248 -19.37 9.64 7.52
N TRP A 249 -18.77 8.45 7.50
CA TRP A 249 -19.45 7.21 7.20
C TRP A 249 -19.02 6.13 8.19
N TYR A 250 -19.97 5.30 8.61
CA TYR A 250 -19.60 4.07 9.29
C TYR A 250 -19.16 3.02 8.27
N ALA A 251 -18.17 2.20 8.62
CA ALA A 251 -17.57 1.22 7.71
C ALA A 251 -18.61 0.26 7.09
N ASP A 252 -19.62 -0.15 7.86
CA ASP A 252 -20.70 -1.03 7.40
C ASP A 252 -21.65 -0.35 6.39
N ILE A 253 -22.00 0.91 6.60
CA ILE A 253 -22.83 1.64 5.62
C ILE A 253 -22.00 2.08 4.41
N MET A 254 -20.70 2.34 4.56
CA MET A 254 -19.80 2.66 3.46
C MET A 254 -19.75 1.53 2.45
N THR A 255 -19.53 0.28 2.88
CA THR A 255 -19.50 -0.89 1.97
C THR A 255 -20.81 -1.01 1.18
N ALA A 256 -21.96 -0.82 1.84
CA ALA A 256 -23.26 -0.79 1.18
C ALA A 256 -23.43 0.38 0.20
N LYS A 257 -22.75 1.52 0.41
CA LYS A 257 -22.81 2.70 -0.47
C LYS A 257 -21.82 2.69 -1.62
N LEU A 258 -20.76 1.90 -1.55
CA LEU A 258 -19.88 1.67 -2.70
C LEU A 258 -20.61 0.95 -3.84
N VAL A 259 -21.52 0.03 -3.52
CA VAL A 259 -22.34 -0.68 -4.52
C VAL A 259 -23.60 0.10 -4.95
N ASP A 260 -23.96 1.17 -4.24
CA ASP A 260 -25.11 2.02 -4.57
C ASP A 260 -24.74 3.00 -5.68
N LYS A 261 -25.20 2.72 -6.91
CA LYS A 261 -24.89 3.53 -8.10
C LYS A 261 -25.22 5.01 -7.97
N LYS A 262 -26.19 5.38 -7.10
CA LYS A 262 -26.54 6.79 -6.89
C LYS A 262 -25.58 7.51 -5.96
N ARG A 263 -24.96 6.79 -5.02
CA ARG A 263 -24.11 7.37 -3.98
C ARG A 263 -22.63 7.25 -4.32
N ARG A 264 -22.23 6.16 -4.96
CA ARG A 264 -20.82 5.84 -5.17
C ARG A 264 -20.06 6.88 -6.00
N CYS A 265 -20.76 7.63 -6.86
CA CYS A 265 -20.20 8.72 -7.65
C CYS A 265 -19.93 10.01 -6.84
N ASP A 266 -20.48 10.13 -5.62
CA ASP A 266 -20.23 11.27 -4.75
C ASP A 266 -18.85 11.16 -4.06
N PHE A 267 -18.33 9.95 -3.90
CA PHE A 267 -17.06 9.70 -3.22
C PHE A 267 -15.87 10.07 -4.10
N GLN A 268 -14.83 10.64 -3.48
CA GLN A 268 -13.61 11.04 -4.18
C GLN A 268 -12.37 10.60 -3.40
N VAL A 269 -12.20 11.09 -2.16
CA VAL A 269 -11.14 10.63 -1.26
C VAL A 269 -11.77 9.94 -0.07
N LEU A 270 -11.34 8.71 0.23
CA LEU A 270 -11.77 7.96 1.42
C LEU A 270 -10.60 7.87 2.39
N LEU A 271 -10.78 8.29 3.64
CA LEU A 271 -9.74 8.23 4.68
C LEU A 271 -10.18 7.29 5.80
N LEU A 272 -9.39 6.25 6.06
CA LEU A 272 -9.76 5.14 6.94
C LEU A 272 -8.63 4.71 7.90
N PRO A 273 -8.97 4.27 9.11
CA PRO A 273 -8.10 3.42 9.93
C PRO A 273 -7.73 2.10 9.23
N ASN A 274 -6.69 1.46 9.74
CA ASN A 274 -6.00 0.36 9.06
C ASN A 274 -6.88 -0.80 8.58
N LEU A 275 -7.61 -1.45 9.50
CA LEU A 275 -8.39 -2.65 9.17
C LEU A 275 -9.54 -2.37 8.19
N TYR A 276 -10.24 -1.25 8.37
CA TYR A 276 -11.33 -0.87 7.47
C TYR A 276 -10.81 -0.48 6.09
N GLY A 277 -9.71 0.27 6.05
CA GLY A 277 -9.03 0.61 4.81
C GLY A 277 -8.57 -0.60 4.03
N ASP A 278 -8.11 -1.67 4.71
CA ASP A 278 -7.75 -2.94 4.06
C ASP A 278 -8.93 -3.51 3.28
N ILE A 279 -10.01 -3.83 4.00
CA ILE A 279 -11.21 -4.50 3.48
C ILE A 279 -11.86 -3.64 2.38
N ILE A 280 -12.11 -2.36 2.67
CA ILE A 280 -12.83 -1.48 1.75
C ILE A 280 -12.02 -1.22 0.48
N SER A 281 -10.69 -1.15 0.58
CA SER A 281 -9.87 -0.94 -0.62
C SER A 281 -9.78 -2.16 -1.53
N ASP A 282 -9.86 -3.38 -0.97
CA ASP A 282 -9.96 -4.61 -1.76
C ASP A 282 -11.33 -4.71 -2.43
N GLU A 283 -12.42 -4.41 -1.72
CA GLU A 283 -13.77 -4.31 -2.32
C GLU A 283 -13.82 -3.27 -3.43
N ALA A 284 -13.21 -2.11 -3.23
CA ALA A 284 -13.14 -1.05 -4.22
C ALA A 284 -12.36 -1.50 -5.47
N ALA A 285 -11.26 -2.24 -5.31
CA ALA A 285 -10.49 -2.75 -6.43
C ALA A 285 -11.29 -3.74 -7.31
N GLU A 286 -12.31 -4.42 -6.78
CA GLU A 286 -13.15 -5.31 -7.57
C GLU A 286 -13.93 -4.58 -8.68
N PHE A 287 -14.31 -3.31 -8.45
CA PHE A 287 -15.02 -2.52 -9.47
C PHE A 287 -14.20 -2.29 -10.74
N GLN A 288 -12.86 -2.25 -10.66
CA GLN A 288 -11.95 -2.03 -11.79
C GLN A 288 -11.36 -3.33 -12.36
N GLY A 289 -11.99 -4.47 -12.09
CA GLY A 289 -11.55 -5.79 -12.57
C GLY A 289 -10.67 -6.56 -11.57
N GLY A 290 -10.66 -6.14 -10.30
CA GLY A 290 -10.01 -6.84 -9.21
C GLY A 290 -8.63 -6.29 -8.84
N VAL A 291 -8.02 -6.90 -7.82
CA VAL A 291 -6.70 -6.52 -7.28
C VAL A 291 -5.54 -6.67 -8.28
N GLY A 292 -5.77 -7.32 -9.42
CA GLY A 292 -4.79 -7.52 -10.49
C GLY A 292 -4.46 -6.26 -11.29
N THR A 293 -5.36 -5.28 -11.32
CA THR A 293 -5.26 -4.10 -12.20
C THR A 293 -4.86 -2.83 -11.45
N ALA A 294 -4.90 -2.83 -10.12
CA ALA A 294 -4.51 -1.68 -9.31
C ALA A 294 -3.09 -1.77 -8.75
N GLY A 295 -2.37 -0.65 -8.87
CA GLY A 295 -1.18 -0.37 -8.09
C GLY A 295 -1.53 0.26 -6.74
N CYS A 296 -0.58 0.23 -5.81
CA CYS A 296 -0.68 0.96 -4.57
C CYS A 296 0.66 1.59 -4.18
N ALA A 297 0.58 2.65 -3.37
CA ALA A 297 1.73 3.28 -2.76
C ALA A 297 1.65 3.16 -1.24
N ASN A 298 2.79 2.88 -0.61
CA ASN A 298 2.98 2.90 0.82
C ASN A 298 3.95 4.04 1.11
N ILE A 299 3.46 5.12 1.70
CA ILE A 299 4.18 6.38 1.87
C ILE A 299 4.56 6.56 3.34
N GLY A 300 5.83 6.83 3.57
CA GLY A 300 6.36 7.37 4.82
C GLY A 300 6.95 8.77 4.58
N LYS A 301 7.45 9.40 5.64
CA LYS A 301 8.13 10.70 5.50
C LYS A 301 9.49 10.56 4.80
N LYS A 302 10.25 9.51 5.13
CA LYS A 302 11.60 9.30 4.60
C LYS A 302 11.63 8.38 3.37
N TYR A 303 10.89 7.28 3.43
CA TYR A 303 10.88 6.24 2.41
C TYR A 303 9.49 6.11 1.78
N ALA A 304 9.44 5.59 0.55
CA ALA A 304 8.19 5.19 -0.10
C ALA A 304 8.37 3.86 -0.82
N MET A 305 7.28 3.07 -0.89
CA MET A 305 7.25 1.78 -1.56
C MET A 305 6.02 1.66 -2.45
N PHE A 306 6.23 1.28 -3.71
CA PHE A 306 5.21 1.13 -4.73
C PHE A 306 5.11 -0.35 -5.10
N GLU A 307 3.92 -0.93 -4.94
CA GLU A 307 3.72 -2.37 -5.12
C GLU A 307 2.36 -2.70 -5.77
N ALA A 308 2.28 -3.91 -6.33
CA ALA A 308 1.01 -4.52 -6.70
C ALA A 308 0.18 -4.86 -5.45
N ILE A 309 -1.15 -4.77 -5.57
CA ILE A 309 -2.07 -5.18 -4.49
C ILE A 309 -2.17 -6.71 -4.39
N HIS A 310 -2.16 -7.41 -5.53
CA HIS A 310 -2.34 -8.86 -5.57
C HIS A 310 -1.15 -9.64 -4.98
N GLY A 311 -1.39 -10.92 -4.64
CA GLY A 311 -0.37 -11.84 -4.13
C GLY A 311 0.58 -12.41 -5.19
N SER A 312 1.47 -13.31 -4.77
CA SER A 312 2.56 -13.88 -5.60
C SER A 312 2.11 -14.91 -6.65
N ALA A 313 0.85 -15.35 -6.61
CA ALA A 313 0.26 -16.31 -7.56
C ALA A 313 1.18 -17.52 -7.88
N PRO A 314 1.70 -18.26 -6.88
CA PRO A 314 2.70 -19.32 -7.07
C PRO A 314 2.22 -20.43 -8.03
N ARG A 315 0.89 -20.62 -8.12
CA ARG A 315 0.27 -21.54 -9.08
C ARG A 315 0.62 -21.20 -10.53
N MET A 316 0.66 -19.92 -10.91
CA MET A 316 1.03 -19.52 -12.27
C MET A 316 2.47 -19.89 -12.60
N VAL A 317 3.38 -19.79 -11.62
CA VAL A 317 4.78 -20.21 -11.81
C VAL A 317 4.87 -21.72 -12.00
N LYS A 318 4.20 -22.49 -11.12
CA LYS A 318 4.18 -23.98 -11.19
C LYS A 318 3.61 -24.49 -12.52
N GLU A 319 2.63 -23.81 -13.07
CA GLU A 319 1.99 -24.16 -14.35
C GLU A 319 2.72 -23.58 -15.58
N GLY A 320 3.88 -22.93 -15.41
CA GLY A 320 4.64 -22.33 -16.53
C GLY A 320 3.98 -21.11 -17.17
N ARG A 321 3.07 -20.43 -16.44
CA ARG A 321 2.27 -19.29 -16.91
C ARG A 321 2.76 -17.93 -16.41
N ALA A 322 3.89 -17.85 -15.71
CA ALA A 322 4.40 -16.59 -15.15
C ALA A 322 4.61 -15.49 -16.22
N GLN A 323 4.99 -15.87 -17.44
CA GLN A 323 5.14 -14.95 -18.57
C GLN A 323 3.83 -14.30 -19.04
N TYR A 324 2.68 -14.87 -18.68
CA TYR A 324 1.35 -14.31 -18.98
C TYR A 324 0.77 -13.52 -17.80
N ALA A 325 1.53 -13.31 -16.73
CA ALA A 325 1.10 -12.46 -15.62
C ALA A 325 0.84 -11.03 -16.11
N ASP A 326 -0.20 -10.41 -15.57
CA ASP A 326 -0.58 -9.04 -15.92
C ASP A 326 0.31 -8.03 -15.19
N PRO A 327 1.08 -7.17 -15.91
CA PRO A 327 1.92 -6.16 -15.29
C PRO A 327 1.16 -4.87 -14.90
N CYS A 328 -0.14 -4.75 -15.20
CA CYS A 328 -0.88 -3.50 -15.03
C CYS A 328 -0.80 -2.94 -13.60
N SER A 329 -0.93 -3.79 -12.57
CA SER A 329 -0.79 -3.37 -11.16
C SER A 329 0.56 -2.71 -10.88
N MET A 330 1.66 -3.31 -11.35
CA MET A 330 3.01 -2.79 -11.17
C MET A 330 3.27 -1.55 -12.02
N LEU A 331 2.71 -1.46 -13.23
CA LEU A 331 2.81 -0.28 -14.07
C LEU A 331 2.01 0.91 -13.50
N ARG A 332 0.84 0.66 -12.90
CA ARG A 332 0.10 1.68 -12.13
C ARG A 332 0.84 2.09 -10.86
N ALA A 333 1.53 1.16 -10.19
CA ALA A 333 2.43 1.50 -9.09
C ALA A 333 3.60 2.37 -9.57
N ALA A 334 4.12 2.14 -10.78
CA ALA A 334 5.14 2.97 -11.41
C ALA A 334 4.63 4.39 -11.75
N VAL A 335 3.36 4.55 -12.16
CA VAL A 335 2.72 5.88 -12.27
C VAL A 335 2.81 6.64 -10.95
N MET A 336 2.39 5.99 -9.86
CA MET A 336 2.43 6.59 -8.51
C MET A 336 3.86 6.92 -8.08
N LEU A 337 4.84 6.06 -8.44
CA LEU A 337 6.25 6.30 -8.18
C LEU A 337 6.73 7.58 -8.87
N LEU A 338 6.49 7.72 -10.18
CA LEU A 338 6.89 8.89 -10.97
C LEU A 338 6.32 10.19 -10.39
N SER A 339 5.04 10.18 -10.03
CA SER A 339 4.36 11.31 -9.39
C SER A 339 5.01 11.68 -8.05
N HIS A 340 5.27 10.68 -7.20
CA HIS A 340 5.86 10.87 -5.87
C HIS A 340 7.26 11.48 -5.91
N ILE A 341 8.09 11.08 -6.88
CA ILE A 341 9.45 11.62 -7.03
C ILE A 341 9.51 12.93 -7.85
N GLY A 342 8.36 13.54 -8.17
CA GLY A 342 8.26 14.87 -8.78
C GLY A 342 8.17 14.91 -10.30
N TYR A 343 8.09 13.77 -10.99
CA TYR A 343 7.95 13.69 -12.45
C TYR A 343 6.48 13.48 -12.85
N GLN A 344 5.62 14.42 -12.48
CA GLN A 344 4.16 14.34 -12.71
C GLN A 344 3.81 14.25 -14.20
N ASP A 345 4.51 14.99 -15.05
CA ASP A 345 4.33 14.96 -16.51
C ASP A 345 4.55 13.54 -17.09
N ARG A 346 5.55 12.83 -16.58
CA ARG A 346 5.85 11.43 -16.95
C ARG A 346 4.81 10.49 -16.36
N ALA A 347 4.37 10.72 -15.12
CA ALA A 347 3.29 9.94 -14.50
C ALA A 347 2.00 10.03 -15.32
N ASP A 348 1.57 11.23 -15.71
CA ASP A 348 0.36 11.48 -16.49
C ASP A 348 0.45 10.80 -17.87
N LYS A 349 1.62 10.87 -18.53
CA LYS A 349 1.86 10.16 -19.80
C LYS A 349 1.75 8.64 -19.66
N LEU A 350 2.34 8.07 -18.61
CA LEU A 350 2.24 6.62 -18.35
C LEU A 350 0.79 6.22 -18.02
N GLU A 351 0.10 7.00 -17.19
CA GLU A 351 -1.30 6.75 -16.87
C GLU A 351 -2.16 6.77 -18.13
N ARG A 352 -1.95 7.77 -19.00
CA ARG A 352 -2.66 7.87 -20.27
C ARG A 352 -2.37 6.70 -21.20
N ALA A 353 -1.11 6.29 -21.32
CA ALA A 353 -0.74 5.14 -22.14
C ALA A 353 -1.40 3.84 -21.63
N LEU A 354 -1.42 3.63 -20.32
CA LEU A 354 -2.13 2.50 -19.70
C LEU A 354 -3.64 2.57 -19.93
N ASP A 355 -4.26 3.76 -19.85
CA ASP A 355 -5.69 3.92 -20.13
C ASP A 355 -6.01 3.55 -21.59
N ILE A 356 -5.16 3.98 -22.55
CA ILE A 356 -5.30 3.61 -23.97
C ILE A 356 -5.19 2.09 -24.15
N CYS A 357 -4.14 1.48 -23.60
CA CYS A 357 -3.85 0.06 -23.78
C CYS A 357 -4.87 -0.84 -23.07
N SER A 358 -5.40 -0.44 -21.92
CA SER A 358 -6.27 -1.27 -21.07
C SER A 358 -7.76 -1.01 -21.28
N PHE A 359 -8.18 0.21 -21.66
CA PHE A 359 -9.61 0.58 -21.69
C PHE A 359 -10.12 1.01 -23.06
N GLU A 360 -9.27 1.62 -23.90
CA GLU A 360 -9.70 2.20 -25.18
C GLU A 360 -9.38 1.29 -26.37
N GLU A 361 -8.11 1.27 -26.80
CA GLU A 361 -7.70 0.54 -28.00
C GLU A 361 -7.70 -0.97 -27.79
N LYS A 362 -7.22 -1.42 -26.61
CA LYS A 362 -7.17 -2.85 -26.23
C LYS A 362 -6.58 -3.75 -27.33
N LYS A 363 -5.53 -3.29 -28.03
CA LYS A 363 -4.86 -4.04 -29.12
C LYS A 363 -4.37 -5.41 -28.66
N LEU A 364 -3.94 -5.51 -27.40
CA LEU A 364 -3.53 -6.74 -26.74
C LEU A 364 -4.43 -7.02 -25.53
N THR A 365 -4.77 -8.30 -25.33
CA THR A 365 -5.56 -8.75 -24.17
C THR A 365 -4.70 -9.65 -23.30
N VAL A 366 -4.48 -9.26 -22.05
CA VAL A 366 -3.82 -10.10 -21.04
C VAL A 366 -4.86 -10.98 -20.37
N THR A 367 -4.66 -12.31 -20.39
CA THR A 367 -5.63 -13.28 -19.85
C THR A 367 -5.09 -14.12 -18.70
N GLY A 368 -3.80 -13.95 -18.35
CA GLY A 368 -3.13 -14.84 -17.41
C GLY A 368 -2.85 -16.25 -17.96
N ARG A 369 -3.13 -16.52 -19.24
CA ARG A 369 -3.11 -17.87 -19.84
C ARG A 369 -2.48 -17.87 -21.24
N PRO A 370 -2.04 -19.06 -21.71
CA PRO A 370 -1.72 -19.25 -23.12
C PRO A 370 -2.90 -18.82 -24.00
N GLY A 371 -2.63 -17.98 -25.01
CA GLY A 371 -3.63 -17.36 -25.88
C GLY A 371 -3.96 -15.90 -25.55
N GLY A 372 -3.49 -15.38 -24.41
CA GLY A 372 -3.40 -13.94 -24.16
C GLY A 372 -1.99 -13.41 -24.43
N ALA A 373 -1.85 -12.08 -24.41
CA ALA A 373 -0.56 -11.41 -24.46
C ALA A 373 0.29 -11.75 -23.23
N THR A 374 1.60 -11.84 -23.46
CA THR A 374 2.60 -11.96 -22.40
C THR A 374 2.80 -10.61 -21.70
N CYS A 375 3.35 -10.67 -20.50
CA CYS A 375 3.78 -9.52 -19.71
C CYS A 375 4.70 -8.60 -20.52
N ALA A 376 5.63 -9.18 -21.29
CA ALA A 376 6.58 -8.43 -22.12
C ALA A 376 5.89 -7.76 -23.32
N GLU A 377 5.05 -8.50 -24.05
CA GLU A 377 4.30 -7.93 -25.19
C GLU A 377 3.40 -6.77 -24.76
N PHE A 378 2.77 -6.87 -23.59
CA PHE A 378 1.96 -5.78 -23.07
C PHE A 378 2.81 -4.54 -22.72
N GLY A 379 3.97 -4.72 -22.07
CA GLY A 379 4.84 -3.58 -21.79
C GLY A 379 5.49 -2.96 -23.03
N ASP A 380 5.74 -3.76 -24.08
CA ASP A 380 6.15 -3.23 -25.40
C ASP A 380 5.04 -2.38 -26.02
N TYR A 381 3.79 -2.82 -25.94
CA TYR A 381 2.64 -2.03 -26.39
C TYR A 381 2.52 -0.72 -25.61
N VAL A 382 2.72 -0.73 -24.29
CA VAL A 382 2.72 0.50 -23.48
C VAL A 382 3.84 1.45 -23.90
N MET A 383 5.06 0.96 -24.12
CA MET A 383 6.19 1.77 -24.59
C MET A 383 5.99 2.30 -26.03
N GLU A 384 5.32 1.53 -26.90
CA GLU A 384 4.93 2.00 -28.24
C GLU A 384 3.93 3.16 -28.13
N THR A 385 2.88 3.02 -27.31
CA THR A 385 1.89 4.07 -27.06
C THR A 385 2.54 5.32 -26.47
N LEU A 386 3.47 5.17 -25.53
CA LEU A 386 4.20 6.28 -24.91
C LEU A 386 4.99 7.12 -25.92
N LYS A 387 5.54 6.52 -26.99
CA LYS A 387 6.27 7.28 -28.03
C LYS A 387 5.37 8.20 -28.84
N ASN A 388 4.07 7.94 -28.83
CA ASN A 388 3.06 8.70 -29.56
C ASN A 388 2.36 9.78 -28.69
N LEU A 389 2.76 9.91 -27.41
CA LEU A 389 2.28 10.90 -26.43
C LEU A 389 3.37 11.90 -26.03
#